data_AF-A0A530QQ52-F1
#
_entry.id   AF-A0A530QQ52-F1
#
_cell.length_a   1.000
_cell.length_b   1.000
_cell.length_c   1.000
_cell.angle_alpha   90.00
_cell.angle_beta   90.00
_cell.angle_gamma   90.00
#
_symmetry.space_group_name_H-M   'P 1'
#
loop_
_entity.id
_entity.type
_entity.pdbx_description
1 polymer ?
#
loop_
_entity_poly.entity_id
_entity_poly.type
_entity_poly.pdbx_seq_one_letter_code
_entity_poly.pdbx_strand_id
1 'polypeptide(L)'
;MTGDDTKHLPLEDLHAAAGARFGAFAGWSMPLTYPAGVMKEHLHTREHAGLFDISHMKLFEINGSGAEALLNRACPFDAGALEVSQSKYTFFLNEAAGILDDLIVTRLGQQRFMVVANAGNAEADEKHLRGLALDVEAKGDFDAKIDALDRVFLAVQGPEAWAALSRAGIETGSLLFMHGFEPRENWFMSRSGYTGED
;
A
#
# COMPACT_ATOMS: atom_id res chain seq x y z
N MET A 1 5.65 24.38 4.48
CA MET A 1 5.88 24.39 5.94
C MET A 1 5.01 23.28 6.50
N THR A 2 5.62 22.32 7.18
CA THR A 2 4.91 21.33 8.00
C THR A 2 4.28 22.08 9.17
N GLY A 3 2.98 21.90 9.40
CA GLY A 3 2.33 22.47 10.59
C GLY A 3 2.62 21.60 11.81
N ASP A 4 2.42 22.15 13.02
CA ASP A 4 2.65 21.43 14.29
C ASP A 4 1.78 20.16 14.45
N ASP A 5 0.74 20.01 13.62
CA ASP A 5 -0.23 18.90 13.68
C ASP A 5 0.07 17.73 12.70
N THR A 6 1.19 17.74 11.97
CA THR A 6 1.50 16.64 11.03
C THR A 6 2.06 15.41 11.73
N LYS A 7 1.63 14.21 11.31
CA LYS A 7 2.24 12.92 11.67
C LYS A 7 3.66 12.82 11.08
N HIS A 8 4.57 12.15 11.78
CA HIS A 8 5.97 12.01 11.38
C HIS A 8 6.27 10.60 10.90
N LEU A 9 7.02 10.48 9.79
CA LEU A 9 7.43 9.19 9.24
C LEU A 9 8.35 8.43 10.20
N PRO A 10 8.28 7.08 10.28
CA PRO A 10 9.19 6.30 11.11
C PRO A 10 10.68 6.48 10.78
N LEU A 11 10.99 6.88 9.54
CA LEU A 11 12.35 7.08 9.03
C LEU A 11 12.73 8.56 8.90
N GLU A 12 12.04 9.48 9.59
CA GLU A 12 12.27 10.93 9.47
C GLU A 12 13.74 11.34 9.70
N ASP A 13 14.42 10.73 10.67
CA ASP A 13 15.84 11.01 10.94
C ASP A 13 16.74 10.74 9.73
N LEU A 14 16.45 9.69 8.95
CA LEU A 14 17.19 9.37 7.73
C LEU A 14 16.92 10.42 6.64
N HIS A 15 15.67 10.86 6.51
CA HIS A 15 15.30 11.91 5.57
C HIS A 15 15.97 13.24 5.92
N ALA A 16 15.99 13.61 7.20
CA ALA A 16 16.67 14.81 7.69
C ALA A 16 18.19 14.73 7.43
N ALA A 17 18.81 13.60 7.73
CA ALA A 17 20.23 13.37 7.46
C ALA A 17 20.57 13.42 5.95
N ALA A 18 19.65 13.00 5.08
CA ALA A 18 19.76 13.11 3.63
C ALA A 18 19.48 14.53 3.08
N GLY A 19 19.15 15.50 3.95
CA GLY A 19 18.88 16.88 3.56
C GLY A 19 17.52 17.10 2.89
N ALA A 20 16.53 16.26 3.23
CA ALA A 20 15.17 16.39 2.71
C ALA A 20 14.55 17.75 3.05
N ARG A 21 13.76 18.28 2.11
CA ARG A 21 12.87 19.41 2.34
C ARG A 21 11.47 18.88 2.59
N PHE A 22 10.97 19.09 3.80
CA PHE A 22 9.68 18.57 4.22
C PHE A 22 8.51 19.50 3.87
N GLY A 23 7.35 18.90 3.65
CA GLY A 23 6.07 19.59 3.53
C GLY A 23 4.90 18.70 3.94
N ALA A 24 3.76 19.33 4.20
CA ALA A 24 2.55 18.63 4.61
C ALA A 24 1.90 17.93 3.40
N PHE A 25 1.63 16.63 3.53
CA PHE A 25 0.86 15.86 2.55
C PHE A 25 -0.01 14.84 3.30
N ALA A 26 -1.33 14.86 3.05
CA ALA A 26 -2.28 13.94 3.68
C ALA A 26 -2.17 13.84 5.22
N GLY A 27 -1.84 14.95 5.89
CA GLY A 27 -1.64 14.98 7.35
C GLY A 27 -0.27 14.50 7.84
N TRP A 28 0.68 14.23 6.94
CA TRP A 28 2.05 13.79 7.26
C TRP A 28 3.11 14.83 6.88
N SER A 29 4.20 14.86 7.64
CA SER A 29 5.46 15.53 7.31
C SER A 29 6.22 14.65 6.31
N MET A 30 6.12 14.97 5.02
CA MET A 30 6.69 14.16 3.94
C MET A 30 7.93 14.81 3.31
N PRO A 31 8.97 14.04 2.96
CA PRO A 31 10.13 14.54 2.22
C PRO A 31 9.75 14.83 0.77
N LEU A 32 9.54 16.11 0.42
CA LEU A 32 9.08 16.51 -0.91
C LEU A 32 10.18 16.48 -1.98
N THR A 33 11.43 16.71 -1.58
CA THR A 33 12.61 16.68 -2.46
C THR A 33 13.88 16.68 -1.61
N TYR A 34 14.97 16.22 -2.19
CA TYR A 34 16.31 16.14 -1.61
C TYR A 34 17.26 17.16 -2.30
N PRO A 35 18.52 17.30 -1.87
CA PRO A 35 19.44 18.30 -2.44
C PRO A 35 19.66 18.19 -3.96
N ALA A 36 19.45 17.00 -4.54
CA ALA A 36 19.50 16.80 -5.99
C ALA A 36 18.41 17.58 -6.74
N GLY A 37 17.23 17.73 -6.13
CA GLY A 37 16.08 18.42 -6.69
C GLY A 37 15.18 17.52 -7.53
N VAL A 38 13.87 17.84 -7.51
CA VAL A 38 12.79 17.06 -8.15
C VAL A 38 13.08 16.57 -9.57
N MET A 39 13.69 17.38 -10.43
CA MET A 39 13.98 16.99 -11.81
C MET A 39 15.04 15.89 -11.89
N LYS A 40 16.09 15.97 -11.06
CA LYS A 40 17.14 14.94 -11.03
C LYS A 40 16.64 13.68 -10.38
N GLU A 41 15.82 13.78 -9.33
CA GLU A 41 15.18 12.64 -8.67
C GLU A 41 14.26 11.88 -9.63
N HIS A 42 13.45 12.61 -10.42
CA HIS A 42 12.59 12.04 -11.43
C HIS A 42 13.38 11.28 -12.51
N LEU A 43 14.38 11.94 -13.12
CA LEU A 43 15.21 11.31 -14.15
C LEU A 43 15.99 10.12 -13.59
N HIS A 44 16.54 10.24 -12.38
CA HIS A 44 17.24 9.14 -11.72
C HIS A 44 16.34 7.91 -11.53
N THR A 45 15.06 8.10 -11.20
CA THR A 45 14.14 6.96 -11.06
C THR A 45 13.90 6.26 -12.39
N ARG A 46 13.82 7.00 -13.51
CA ARG A 46 13.64 6.42 -14.85
C ARG A 46 14.91 5.83 -15.45
N GLU A 47 16.07 6.36 -15.08
CA GLU A 47 17.37 5.94 -15.61
C GLU A 47 18.04 4.85 -14.74
N HIS A 48 17.69 4.79 -13.45
CA HIS A 48 18.32 3.93 -12.44
C HIS A 48 17.30 3.31 -11.48
N ALA A 49 17.45 3.51 -10.16
CA ALA A 49 16.55 3.00 -9.13
C ALA A 49 16.29 4.10 -8.08
N GLY A 50 15.08 4.62 -8.05
CA GLY A 50 14.59 5.52 -7.01
C GLY A 50 14.08 4.75 -5.80
N LEU A 51 14.34 5.28 -4.59
CA LEU A 51 13.81 4.78 -3.33
C LEU A 51 12.85 5.82 -2.74
N PHE A 52 11.63 5.39 -2.43
CA PHE A 52 10.57 6.23 -1.90
C PHE A 52 10.11 5.69 -0.55
N ASP A 53 10.04 6.55 0.45
CA ASP A 53 9.34 6.25 1.69
C ASP A 53 7.85 6.56 1.53
N ILE A 54 7.06 5.50 1.44
CA ILE A 54 5.60 5.56 1.32
C ILE A 54 4.91 5.05 2.59
N SER A 55 5.59 5.08 3.75
CA SER A 55 5.07 4.58 5.03
C SER A 55 3.86 5.34 5.56
N HIS A 56 3.52 6.47 4.93
CA HIS A 56 2.27 7.20 5.17
C HIS A 56 1.03 6.46 4.62
N MET A 57 1.19 5.57 3.63
CA MET A 57 0.11 4.70 3.16
C MET A 57 -0.27 3.68 4.23
N LYS A 58 -1.52 3.18 4.18
CA LYS A 58 -2.01 2.22 5.18
C LYS A 58 -2.21 0.83 4.58
N LEU A 59 -1.77 -0.17 5.32
CA LEU A 59 -1.98 -1.58 5.00
C LEU A 59 -3.08 -2.13 5.91
N PHE A 60 -4.06 -2.80 5.33
CA PHE A 60 -5.07 -3.58 6.05
C PHE A 60 -4.93 -5.04 5.68
N GLU A 61 -4.73 -5.91 6.67
CA GLU A 61 -4.91 -7.35 6.47
C GLU A 61 -6.38 -7.70 6.75
N ILE A 62 -7.01 -8.38 5.80
CA ILE A 62 -8.35 -8.93 5.95
C ILE A 62 -8.23 -10.45 5.91
N ASN A 63 -8.59 -11.12 7.01
CA ASN A 63 -8.49 -12.57 7.14
C ASN A 63 -9.78 -13.21 7.67
N GLY A 64 -10.04 -14.47 7.31
CA GLY A 64 -11.21 -15.25 7.74
C GLY A 64 -12.16 -15.60 6.59
N SER A 65 -13.11 -16.51 6.84
CA SER A 65 -14.02 -17.03 5.79
C SER A 65 -14.90 -15.96 5.14
N GLY A 66 -15.15 -14.84 5.84
CA GLY A 66 -15.90 -13.70 5.35
C GLY A 66 -15.07 -12.68 4.54
N ALA A 67 -13.75 -12.81 4.48
CA ALA A 67 -12.87 -11.81 3.86
C ALA A 67 -13.21 -11.54 2.38
N GLU A 68 -13.49 -12.60 1.61
CA GLU A 68 -13.88 -12.50 0.21
C GLU A 68 -15.22 -11.77 0.05
N ALA A 69 -16.23 -12.14 0.85
CA ALA A 69 -17.55 -11.52 0.81
C ALA A 69 -17.50 -10.03 1.18
N LEU A 70 -16.67 -9.66 2.16
CA LEU A 70 -16.44 -8.27 2.53
C LEU A 70 -15.82 -7.48 1.36
N LEU A 71 -14.77 -8.01 0.73
CA LEU A 71 -14.13 -7.35 -0.41
C LEU A 71 -15.05 -7.23 -1.63
N ASN A 72 -15.85 -8.25 -1.92
CA ASN A 72 -16.85 -8.22 -2.99
C ASN A 72 -17.94 -7.18 -2.72
N ARG A 73 -18.25 -6.90 -1.45
CA ARG A 73 -19.19 -5.85 -1.06
C ARG A 73 -18.55 -4.46 -1.14
N ALA A 74 -17.28 -4.33 -0.77
CA ALA A 74 -16.57 -3.06 -0.67
C ALA A 74 -16.07 -2.54 -2.02
N CYS A 75 -15.69 -3.45 -2.93
CA CYS A 75 -14.98 -3.12 -4.17
C CYS A 75 -15.71 -3.64 -5.42
N PRO A 76 -15.59 -2.96 -6.58
CA PRO A 76 -16.24 -3.36 -7.84
C PRO A 76 -15.46 -4.45 -8.58
N PHE A 77 -15.12 -5.56 -7.91
CA PHE A 77 -14.46 -6.71 -8.52
C PHE A 77 -14.81 -8.02 -7.77
N ASP A 78 -14.45 -9.16 -8.37
CA ASP A 78 -14.55 -10.47 -7.73
C ASP A 78 -13.22 -10.81 -7.05
N ALA A 79 -13.18 -10.73 -5.72
CA ALA A 79 -12.04 -11.09 -4.89
C ALA A 79 -11.74 -12.60 -4.93
N GLY A 80 -12.75 -13.44 -5.17
CA GLY A 80 -12.60 -14.89 -5.28
C GLY A 80 -11.86 -15.30 -6.56
N ALA A 81 -11.95 -14.48 -7.60
CA ALA A 81 -11.27 -14.67 -8.88
C ALA A 81 -9.76 -14.33 -8.83
N LEU A 82 -9.27 -13.65 -7.79
CA LEU A 82 -7.83 -13.45 -7.59
C LEU A 82 -7.16 -14.78 -7.23
N GLU A 83 -6.14 -15.17 -7.97
CA GLU A 83 -5.28 -16.27 -7.52
C GLU A 83 -4.40 -15.82 -6.36
N VAL A 84 -3.90 -16.78 -5.57
CA VAL A 84 -2.90 -16.47 -4.52
C VAL A 84 -1.70 -15.78 -5.16
N SER A 85 -1.19 -14.78 -4.47
CA SER A 85 -0.17 -13.83 -4.91
C SER A 85 -0.60 -12.80 -5.93
N GLN A 86 -1.78 -12.86 -6.54
CA GLN A 86 -2.20 -11.83 -7.48
C GLN A 86 -2.68 -10.56 -6.77
N SER A 87 -2.35 -9.42 -7.36
CA SER A 87 -2.77 -8.08 -6.95
C SER A 87 -3.73 -7.47 -7.98
N LYS A 88 -4.70 -6.68 -7.53
CA LYS A 88 -5.64 -5.95 -8.38
C LYS A 88 -5.78 -4.52 -7.90
N TYR A 89 -5.67 -3.58 -8.84
CA TYR A 89 -6.09 -2.20 -8.62
C TYR A 89 -7.62 -2.11 -8.67
N THR A 90 -8.22 -1.48 -7.66
CA THR A 90 -9.67 -1.38 -7.48
C THR A 90 -10.02 -0.12 -6.68
N PHE A 91 -11.28 0.03 -6.28
CA PHE A 91 -11.77 1.22 -5.57
C PHE A 91 -12.70 0.82 -4.43
N PHE A 92 -12.67 1.54 -3.31
CA PHE A 92 -13.85 1.63 -2.45
C PHE A 92 -14.85 2.60 -3.07
N LEU A 93 -16.11 2.18 -3.15
CA LEU A 93 -17.19 2.99 -3.71
C LEU A 93 -18.26 3.25 -2.65
N ASN A 94 -18.90 4.42 -2.75
CA ASN A 94 -20.15 4.65 -2.03
C ASN A 94 -21.37 4.09 -2.82
N GLU A 95 -22.55 4.15 -2.22
CA GLU A 95 -23.81 3.64 -2.81
C GLU A 95 -24.20 4.33 -4.13
N ALA A 96 -23.65 5.51 -4.42
CA ALA A 96 -23.86 6.24 -5.68
C ALA A 96 -22.74 5.98 -6.71
N ALA A 97 -21.90 4.96 -6.48
CA ALA A 97 -20.72 4.63 -7.28
C ALA A 97 -19.66 5.75 -7.35
N GLY A 98 -19.67 6.69 -6.41
CA GLY A 98 -18.59 7.65 -6.23
C GLY A 98 -17.37 6.98 -5.58
N ILE A 99 -16.18 7.30 -6.06
CA ILE A 99 -14.92 6.79 -5.53
C ILE A 99 -14.65 7.39 -4.15
N LEU A 100 -14.49 6.53 -3.15
CA LEU A 100 -14.07 6.90 -1.81
C LEU A 100 -12.54 6.90 -1.69
N ASP A 101 -11.91 5.82 -2.18
CA ASP A 101 -10.46 5.68 -2.32
C ASP A 101 -10.13 4.68 -3.44
N ASP A 102 -8.94 4.78 -4.02
CA ASP A 102 -8.36 3.76 -4.89
C ASP A 102 -7.35 2.88 -4.14
N LEU A 103 -7.29 1.59 -4.47
CA LEU A 103 -6.61 0.59 -3.66
C LEU A 103 -5.86 -0.42 -4.53
N ILE A 104 -4.89 -1.09 -3.92
CA ILE A 104 -4.37 -2.37 -4.42
C ILE A 104 -4.71 -3.47 -3.41
N VAL A 105 -5.43 -4.49 -3.89
CA VAL A 105 -5.77 -5.70 -3.11
C VAL A 105 -4.94 -6.86 -3.59
N THR A 106 -4.25 -7.55 -2.69
CA THR A 106 -3.43 -8.75 -2.98
C THR A 106 -3.96 -9.94 -2.21
N ARG A 107 -4.16 -11.10 -2.86
CA ARG A 107 -4.53 -12.34 -2.17
C ARG A 107 -3.27 -13.03 -1.65
N LEU A 108 -3.16 -13.24 -0.34
CA LEU A 108 -2.00 -13.87 0.31
C LEU A 108 -2.27 -15.31 0.77
N GLY A 109 -3.53 -15.75 0.71
CA GLY A 109 -3.90 -17.13 1.01
C GLY A 109 -5.35 -17.42 0.62
N GLN A 110 -5.87 -18.57 1.03
CA GLN A 110 -7.25 -18.95 0.69
C GLN A 110 -8.28 -17.92 1.19
N GLN A 111 -8.04 -17.35 2.38
CA GLN A 111 -8.92 -16.43 3.09
C GLN A 111 -8.14 -15.24 3.68
N ARG A 112 -7.01 -14.85 3.07
CA ARG A 112 -6.17 -13.75 3.53
C ARG A 112 -5.89 -12.79 2.38
N PHE A 113 -6.15 -11.51 2.61
CA PHE A 113 -5.93 -10.43 1.65
C PHE A 113 -5.19 -9.28 2.30
N MET A 114 -4.31 -8.63 1.54
CA MET A 114 -3.66 -7.38 1.91
C MET A 114 -4.26 -6.26 1.06
N VAL A 115 -4.73 -5.21 1.71
CA VAL A 115 -5.24 -3.99 1.06
C VAL A 115 -4.28 -2.86 1.35
N VAL A 116 -3.80 -2.19 0.30
CA VAL A 116 -3.01 -0.96 0.39
C VAL A 116 -3.93 0.21 0.06
N ALA A 117 -4.07 1.15 0.99
CA ALA A 117 -4.92 2.34 0.91
C ALA A 117 -4.11 3.64 0.99
N ASN A 118 -4.68 4.73 0.47
CA ASN A 118 -4.02 6.03 0.47
C ASN A 118 -3.95 6.65 1.87
N ALA A 119 -2.90 7.43 2.10
CA ALA A 119 -2.62 8.03 3.40
C ALA A 119 -3.75 8.94 3.92
N GLY A 120 -4.36 9.72 3.04
CA GLY A 120 -5.41 10.69 3.40
C GLY A 120 -6.75 10.04 3.73
N ASN A 121 -6.95 8.80 3.29
CA ASN A 121 -8.21 8.08 3.38
C ASN A 121 -8.18 6.95 4.42
N ALA A 122 -7.00 6.55 4.88
CA ALA A 122 -6.78 5.44 5.81
C ALA A 122 -7.80 5.33 6.97
N GLU A 123 -8.05 6.42 7.71
CA GLU A 123 -9.01 6.41 8.83
C GLU A 123 -10.46 6.24 8.36
N ALA A 124 -10.82 6.85 7.23
CA ALA A 124 -12.14 6.73 6.62
C ALA A 124 -12.36 5.34 6.02
N ASP A 125 -11.34 4.77 5.38
CA ASP A 125 -11.35 3.44 4.77
C ASP A 125 -11.47 2.33 5.81
N GLU A 126 -10.74 2.46 6.92
CA GLU A 126 -10.89 1.53 8.04
C GLU A 126 -12.33 1.54 8.58
N LYS A 127 -12.89 2.74 8.78
CA LYS A 127 -14.28 2.89 9.21
C LYS A 127 -15.26 2.31 8.19
N HIS A 128 -15.00 2.50 6.90
CA HIS A 128 -15.83 1.97 5.82
C HIS A 128 -15.83 0.44 5.83
N LEU A 129 -14.65 -0.19 5.85
CA LEU A 129 -14.50 -1.64 5.92
C LEU A 129 -15.16 -2.24 7.16
N ARG A 130 -14.93 -1.64 8.34
CA ARG A 130 -15.55 -2.11 9.59
C ARG A 130 -17.08 -1.93 9.58
N GLY A 131 -17.59 -0.86 8.98
CA GLY A 131 -19.02 -0.65 8.80
C GLY A 131 -19.65 -1.70 7.89
N LEU A 132 -19.02 -1.99 6.75
CA LEU A 132 -19.48 -3.03 5.83
C LEU A 132 -19.40 -4.43 6.45
N ALA A 133 -18.38 -4.71 7.27
CA ALA A 133 -18.27 -5.98 7.99
C ALA A 133 -19.50 -6.23 8.87
N LEU A 134 -19.98 -5.22 9.61
CA LEU A 134 -21.21 -5.31 10.42
C LEU A 134 -22.45 -5.57 9.54
N ASP A 135 -22.55 -4.93 8.37
CA ASP A 135 -23.67 -5.12 7.44
C ASP A 135 -23.69 -6.52 6.81
N VAL A 136 -22.51 -7.11 6.56
CA VAL A 136 -22.39 -8.47 6.03
C VAL A 136 -22.66 -9.49 7.15
N GLU A 137 -22.14 -9.26 8.36
CA GLU A 137 -22.39 -10.08 9.55
C GLU A 137 -23.87 -10.15 9.90
N ALA A 138 -24.61 -9.05 9.79
CA ALA A 138 -26.06 -9.04 10.02
C ALA A 138 -26.85 -9.97 9.06
N LYS A 139 -26.24 -10.47 7.98
CA LYS A 139 -26.86 -11.33 6.96
C LYS A 139 -26.51 -12.82 7.10
N GLY A 140 -25.63 -13.23 8.02
CA GLY A 140 -25.26 -14.65 8.18
C GLY A 140 -24.05 -14.90 9.09
N ASP A 141 -23.51 -16.13 9.06
CA ASP A 141 -22.27 -16.48 9.77
C ASP A 141 -21.07 -15.83 9.06
N PHE A 142 -20.59 -14.71 9.61
CA PHE A 142 -19.50 -13.92 9.04
C PHE A 142 -18.31 -13.92 10.00
N ASP A 143 -17.20 -14.47 9.53
CA ASP A 143 -15.92 -14.45 10.24
C ASP A 143 -14.88 -13.75 9.37
N ALA A 144 -14.71 -12.44 9.58
CA ALA A 144 -13.58 -11.71 9.01
C ALA A 144 -13.01 -10.73 10.03
N LYS A 145 -11.68 -10.76 10.17
CA LYS A 145 -10.91 -9.81 10.95
C LYS A 145 -10.26 -8.80 10.02
N ILE A 146 -10.32 -7.53 10.41
CA ILE A 146 -9.67 -6.41 9.73
C ILE A 146 -8.59 -5.86 10.67
N ASP A 147 -7.34 -6.08 10.30
CA ASP A 147 -6.17 -5.61 11.04
C ASP A 147 -5.51 -4.44 10.30
N ALA A 148 -5.58 -3.24 10.88
CA ALA A 148 -4.86 -2.07 10.40
C ALA A 148 -3.40 -2.18 10.85
N LEU A 149 -2.48 -2.33 9.89
CA LEU A 149 -1.07 -2.62 10.18
C LEU A 149 -0.24 -1.35 10.28
N ASP A 150 0.65 -1.29 11.26
CA ASP A 150 1.70 -0.27 11.33
C ASP A 150 2.95 -0.84 10.67
N ARG A 151 3.33 -0.28 9.52
CA ARG A 151 4.44 -0.76 8.70
C ARG A 151 5.23 0.42 8.15
N VAL A 152 6.55 0.24 8.10
CA VAL A 152 7.37 0.98 7.14
C VAL A 152 7.08 0.39 5.77
N PHE A 153 6.81 1.24 4.79
CA PHE A 153 6.53 0.83 3.43
C PHE A 153 7.42 1.62 2.46
N LEU A 154 8.25 0.89 1.73
CA LEU A 154 9.23 1.45 0.82
C LEU A 154 8.93 0.98 -0.60
N ALA A 155 8.96 1.92 -1.55
CA ALA A 155 8.94 1.58 -2.96
C ALA A 155 10.35 1.74 -3.54
N VAL A 156 10.84 0.71 -4.22
CA VAL A 156 12.04 0.76 -5.06
C VAL A 156 11.55 0.67 -6.50
N GLN A 157 11.85 1.68 -7.31
CA GLN A 157 11.25 1.85 -8.64
C GLN A 157 12.30 2.23 -9.67
N GLY A 158 12.18 1.72 -10.88
CA GLY A 158 13.08 2.04 -11.98
C GLY A 158 13.70 0.80 -12.61
N PRO A 159 14.33 0.93 -13.79
CA PRO A 159 14.90 -0.20 -14.52
C PRO A 159 15.96 -1.00 -13.73
N GLU A 160 16.58 -0.40 -12.71
CA GLU A 160 17.57 -1.06 -11.86
C GLU A 160 17.02 -1.53 -10.51
N ALA A 161 15.72 -1.37 -10.23
CA ALA A 161 15.11 -1.65 -8.92
C ALA A 161 15.33 -3.09 -8.45
N TRP A 162 15.08 -4.06 -9.32
CA TRP A 162 15.30 -5.48 -9.03
C TRP A 162 16.76 -5.79 -8.68
N ALA A 163 17.70 -5.21 -9.44
CA ALA A 163 19.12 -5.37 -9.19
C ALA A 163 19.53 -4.72 -7.87
N ALA A 164 18.96 -3.57 -7.51
CA ALA A 164 19.18 -2.91 -6.23
C ALA A 164 18.71 -3.77 -5.04
N LEU A 165 17.49 -4.33 -5.12
CA LEU A 165 16.96 -5.25 -4.11
C LEU A 165 17.82 -6.51 -3.95
N SER A 166 18.24 -7.10 -5.07
CA SER A 166 19.13 -8.27 -5.07
C SER A 166 20.48 -7.98 -4.41
N ARG A 167 21.11 -6.84 -4.71
CA ARG A 167 22.36 -6.41 -4.05
C ARG A 167 22.19 -6.19 -2.54
N ALA A 168 21.01 -5.77 -2.11
CA ALA A 168 20.67 -5.62 -0.69
C ALA A 168 20.38 -6.97 0.01
N GLY A 169 20.43 -8.09 -0.71
CA GLY A 169 20.12 -9.42 -0.15
C GLY A 169 18.63 -9.66 0.08
N ILE A 170 17.76 -8.90 -0.60
CA ILE A 170 16.32 -9.11 -0.58
C ILE A 170 15.96 -10.09 -1.69
N GLU A 171 15.45 -11.26 -1.31
CA GLU A 171 14.97 -12.26 -2.25
C GLU A 171 13.68 -11.80 -2.89
N THR A 172 13.76 -11.36 -4.14
CA THR A 172 12.61 -10.87 -4.91
C THR A 172 11.75 -11.99 -5.51
N GLY A 173 12.21 -13.24 -5.43
CA GLY A 173 11.51 -14.42 -5.95
C GLY A 173 11.31 -14.35 -7.47
N SER A 174 10.26 -15.00 -7.97
CA SER A 174 9.81 -14.91 -9.37
C SER A 174 8.57 -14.03 -9.50
N LEU A 175 8.55 -12.89 -8.81
CA LEU A 175 7.42 -11.96 -8.85
C LEU A 175 7.17 -11.45 -10.27
N LEU A 176 5.96 -11.68 -10.76
CA LEU A 176 5.44 -11.06 -11.97
C LEU A 176 4.80 -9.71 -11.63
N PHE A 177 4.58 -8.88 -12.64
CA PHE A 177 3.82 -7.64 -12.47
C PHE A 177 2.48 -7.91 -11.78
N MET A 178 2.11 -7.04 -10.84
CA MET A 178 0.90 -7.16 -10.00
C MET A 178 0.81 -8.50 -9.26
N HIS A 179 1.94 -8.96 -8.73
CA HIS A 179 1.97 -10.05 -7.76
C HIS A 179 2.67 -9.64 -6.47
N GLY A 180 2.31 -10.27 -5.35
CA GLY A 180 2.94 -10.09 -4.06
C GLY A 180 3.02 -11.37 -3.24
N PHE A 181 3.94 -11.37 -2.27
CA PHE A 181 4.15 -12.48 -1.34
C PHE A 181 4.78 -12.00 -0.03
N GLU A 182 4.93 -12.92 0.92
CA GLU A 182 5.56 -12.68 2.23
C GLU A 182 6.94 -13.36 2.25
N PRO A 183 8.05 -12.67 1.93
CA PRO A 183 9.38 -13.30 1.88
C PRO A 183 9.91 -13.71 3.26
N ARG A 184 9.36 -13.10 4.31
CA ARG A 184 9.67 -13.34 5.72
C ARG A 184 8.43 -13.05 6.56
N GLU A 185 8.41 -13.55 7.79
CA GLU A 185 7.35 -13.21 8.75
C GLU A 185 7.24 -11.67 8.91
N ASN A 186 6.00 -11.16 8.89
CA ASN A 186 5.67 -9.73 8.97
C ASN A 186 6.13 -8.85 7.79
N TRP A 187 6.66 -9.44 6.73
CA TRP A 187 7.02 -8.73 5.50
C TRP A 187 5.98 -8.98 4.43
N PHE A 188 5.64 -7.94 3.68
CA PHE A 188 4.87 -8.03 2.45
C PHE A 188 5.66 -7.32 1.36
N MET A 189 5.80 -7.96 0.21
CA MET A 189 6.47 -7.41 -0.95
C MET A 189 5.63 -7.68 -2.19
N SER A 190 5.49 -6.67 -3.05
CA SER A 190 4.83 -6.78 -4.34
C SER A 190 5.66 -6.17 -5.45
N ARG A 191 5.51 -6.70 -6.66
CA ARG A 191 6.00 -6.09 -7.89
C ARG A 191 4.87 -5.28 -8.51
N SER A 192 4.73 -4.08 -7.98
CA SER A 192 3.75 -3.07 -8.36
C SER A 192 4.38 -1.71 -8.13
N GLY A 193 3.76 -0.65 -8.64
CA GLY A 193 4.33 0.68 -8.51
C GLY A 193 3.40 1.76 -9.02
N TYR A 194 3.86 3.01 -8.90
CA TYR A 194 3.11 4.20 -9.32
C TYR A 194 3.91 5.09 -10.30
N THR A 195 4.91 4.50 -10.95
CA THR A 195 5.87 5.23 -11.81
C THR A 195 5.78 4.86 -13.29
N GLY A 196 5.17 3.70 -13.59
CA GLY A 196 5.19 3.07 -14.92
C GLY A 196 6.50 2.34 -15.23
N GLU A 197 7.47 2.37 -14.32
CA GLU A 197 8.69 1.57 -14.36
C GLU A 197 8.48 0.19 -13.74
N ASP A 198 9.51 -0.65 -13.81
CA ASP A 198 9.59 -1.91 -13.07
C ASP A 198 9.76 -1.72 -11.54
#